data_AF-A0A662UZ42-F1
#
_entry.id   AF-A0A662UZ42-F1
#
_cell.length_a   1.000
_cell.length_b   1.000
_cell.length_c   1.000
_cell.angle_alpha   90.00
_cell.angle_beta   90.00
_cell.angle_gamma   90.00
#
_symmetry.space_group_name_H-M   'P 1'
#
loop_
_entity.id
_entity.type
_entity.pdbx_description
1 polymer ?
#
loop_
_entity_poly.entity_id
_entity_poly.type
_entity_poly.pdbx_seq_one_letter_code
_entity_poly.pdbx_strand_id
1 'polypeptide(L)'
;MSSKESPYIGGFSECPLIKDDYERLCCELEELKRAGKIVVEATGSQKPCTAHHWTVLKLVFLKMYVRDVYTPIIGRYYPYMVFIDLFAGRGLNAYRNASFYIPGSTLIAWFYATYPFDKVYAVGYNEPRNNPEYIWLKRRLERFIPRNRLKLLIGDANRKVDDITRDLIDTRDKVKEEFGGGLHYLAFIDPNSHEVHWSTIKKLIELEKKGISGDFIILLQARMIARVMGNIRSDPKKYHKASQELDLFFGIEEWRYFLNIKKGLEKKLLDLYISRLQKLKSRALIERIEIELMREDIHYYLIYVTRETSRGSPYLNTVRWLKSFVERVDKKTIVDNAIREVLGVKTPKVIDWARKQS
;
A
#
# COMPACT_ATOMS: atom_id res chain seq x y z
N MET A 1 -29.79 -3.99 25.40
CA MET A 1 -29.70 -2.87 24.44
C MET A 1 -28.91 -3.35 23.23
N SER A 2 -29.54 -3.25 22.06
CA SER A 2 -29.18 -3.87 20.78
C SER A 2 -27.70 -3.75 20.39
N SER A 3 -27.01 -4.89 20.31
CA SER A 3 -25.77 -5.05 19.56
C SER A 3 -26.07 -4.78 18.07
N LYS A 4 -25.86 -3.54 17.62
CA LYS A 4 -25.85 -3.25 16.19
C LYS A 4 -24.65 -3.98 15.60
N GLU A 5 -24.91 -5.15 15.02
CA GLU A 5 -23.95 -5.83 14.15
C GLU A 5 -23.45 -4.82 13.12
N SER A 6 -22.13 -4.66 13.04
CA SER A 6 -21.50 -3.85 12.01
C SER A 6 -21.94 -4.44 10.66
N PRO A 7 -22.46 -3.64 9.71
CA PRO A 7 -22.87 -4.18 8.43
C PRO A 7 -21.65 -4.85 7.80
N TYR A 8 -21.70 -6.17 7.70
CA TYR A 8 -20.80 -6.93 6.86
C TYR A 8 -21.14 -6.54 5.43
N ILE A 9 -20.31 -5.70 4.83
CA ILE A 9 -20.46 -5.36 3.42
C ILE A 9 -19.71 -6.44 2.65
N GLY A 10 -20.44 -7.50 2.31
CA GLY A 10 -19.96 -8.56 1.42
C GLY A 10 -19.48 -8.00 0.08
N GLY A 11 -18.60 -8.75 -0.58
CA GLY A 11 -17.71 -8.33 -1.66
C GLY A 11 -18.30 -7.31 -2.64
N PHE A 12 -17.76 -6.09 -2.60
CA PHE A 12 -18.07 -4.97 -3.49
C PHE A 12 -17.76 -5.18 -4.98
N SER A 13 -17.36 -6.39 -5.39
CA SER A 13 -16.78 -6.61 -6.70
C SER A 13 -17.80 -7.14 -7.70
N GLU A 14 -18.35 -6.22 -8.49
CA GLU A 14 -19.16 -6.50 -9.67
C GLU A 14 -18.33 -6.44 -10.95
N CYS A 15 -17.09 -5.95 -10.93
CA CYS A 15 -16.26 -5.84 -12.14
C CYS A 15 -16.00 -7.21 -12.79
N PRO A 16 -16.62 -7.52 -13.96
CA PRO A 16 -16.39 -8.77 -14.66
C PRO A 16 -14.97 -8.80 -15.23
N LEU A 17 -14.47 -9.97 -15.65
CA LEU A 17 -13.20 -10.11 -16.37
C LEU A 17 -13.26 -9.35 -17.71
N ILE A 18 -13.08 -8.03 -17.65
CA ILE A 18 -13.04 -7.11 -18.78
C ILE A 18 -11.65 -7.24 -19.41
N LYS A 19 -11.60 -7.51 -20.71
CA LYS A 19 -10.34 -7.63 -21.47
C LYS A 19 -9.70 -6.28 -21.77
N ASP A 20 -10.50 -5.22 -21.81
CA ASP A 20 -10.04 -3.87 -22.05
C ASP A 20 -9.50 -3.23 -20.76
N ASP A 21 -8.23 -2.81 -20.80
CA ASP A 21 -7.53 -2.27 -19.63
C ASP A 21 -8.14 -0.91 -19.17
N TYR A 22 -8.76 -0.13 -20.07
CA TYR A 22 -9.44 1.13 -19.71
C TYR A 22 -10.76 0.89 -18.98
N GLU A 23 -11.65 0.11 -19.58
CA GLU A 23 -12.95 -0.22 -19.01
C GLU A 23 -12.80 -0.92 -17.65
N ARG A 24 -11.80 -1.81 -17.54
CA ARG A 24 -11.48 -2.45 -16.25
C ARG A 24 -11.05 -1.42 -15.22
N LEU A 25 -10.14 -0.51 -15.56
CA LEU A 25 -9.71 0.55 -14.65
C LEU A 25 -10.90 1.42 -14.21
N CYS A 26 -11.74 1.86 -15.14
CA CYS A 26 -12.93 2.65 -14.84
C CYS A 26 -13.86 1.92 -13.86
N CYS A 27 -14.12 0.63 -14.09
CA CYS A 27 -14.93 -0.18 -13.20
C CYS A 27 -14.33 -0.26 -11.78
N GLU A 28 -13.02 -0.55 -11.67
CA GLU A 28 -12.35 -0.67 -10.38
C GLU A 28 -12.37 0.64 -9.59
N LEU A 29 -12.23 1.78 -10.30
CA LEU A 29 -12.32 3.12 -9.75
C LEU A 29 -13.74 3.47 -9.27
N GLU A 30 -14.77 3.09 -10.03
CA GLU A 30 -16.17 3.35 -9.63
C GLU A 30 -16.53 2.60 -8.36
N GLU A 31 -16.09 1.35 -8.21
CA GLU A 31 -16.25 0.61 -6.95
C GLU A 31 -15.54 1.31 -5.77
N LEU A 32 -14.31 1.79 -5.95
CA LEU A 32 -13.61 2.56 -4.91
C LEU A 32 -14.34 3.85 -4.54
N LYS A 33 -14.93 4.54 -5.51
CA LYS A 33 -15.77 5.73 -5.32
C LYS A 33 -17.07 5.40 -4.59
N ARG A 34 -17.75 4.31 -4.93
CA ARG A 34 -18.94 3.80 -4.19
C ARG A 34 -18.58 3.52 -2.73
N ALA A 35 -17.48 2.81 -2.48
CA ALA A 35 -17.01 2.54 -1.12
C ALA A 35 -16.67 3.84 -0.36
N GLY A 36 -16.08 4.82 -1.03
CA GLY A 36 -15.82 6.14 -0.45
C GLY A 36 -17.09 6.90 -0.06
N LYS A 37 -18.13 6.84 -0.89
CA LYS A 37 -19.46 7.41 -0.58
C LYS A 37 -20.03 6.80 0.70
N ILE A 38 -19.99 5.47 0.84
CA ILE A 38 -20.46 4.76 2.04
C ILE A 38 -19.69 5.21 3.29
N VAL A 39 -18.37 5.36 3.20
CA VAL A 39 -17.55 5.84 4.32
C VAL A 39 -17.94 7.26 4.71
N VAL A 40 -18.14 8.14 3.73
CA VAL A 40 -18.53 9.54 3.96
C VAL A 40 -19.93 9.62 4.58
N GLU A 41 -20.90 8.86 4.08
CA GLU A 41 -22.26 8.82 4.65
C GLU A 41 -22.26 8.33 6.10
N ALA A 42 -21.43 7.34 6.42
CA ALA A 42 -21.38 6.77 7.76
C ALA A 42 -20.55 7.59 8.76
N THR A 43 -19.54 8.33 8.29
CA THR A 43 -18.51 8.90 9.18
C THR A 43 -18.25 10.38 8.97
N GLY A 44 -18.70 10.97 7.85
CA GLY A 44 -18.38 12.33 7.44
C GLY A 44 -17.10 12.44 6.59
N SER A 45 -16.97 13.56 5.89
CA SER A 45 -15.89 13.84 4.93
C SER A 45 -14.71 14.64 5.52
N GLN A 46 -14.74 14.98 6.80
CA GLN A 46 -13.77 15.89 7.41
C GLN A 46 -12.35 15.31 7.48
N LYS A 47 -11.33 16.15 7.27
CA LYS A 47 -9.90 15.75 7.35
C LYS A 47 -9.58 14.48 6.53
N PRO A 48 -9.88 14.44 5.22
CA PRO A 48 -9.32 13.41 4.35
C PRO A 48 -7.80 13.64 4.21
N CYS A 49 -7.06 12.64 3.74
CA CYS A 49 -5.72 12.83 3.18
C CYS A 49 -5.88 13.47 1.79
N THR A 50 -5.17 14.57 1.55
CA THR A 50 -5.10 15.14 0.19
C THR A 50 -4.18 14.25 -0.64
N ALA A 51 -4.76 13.49 -1.56
CA ALA A 51 -4.06 12.58 -2.42
C ALA A 51 -3.85 13.19 -3.81
N HIS A 52 -2.73 12.85 -4.43
CA HIS A 52 -2.58 13.07 -5.86
C HIS A 52 -3.44 12.05 -6.60
N HIS A 53 -4.05 12.41 -7.74
CA HIS A 53 -4.90 11.49 -8.52
C HIS A 53 -4.29 10.10 -8.72
N TRP A 54 -2.98 10.02 -8.93
CA TRP A 54 -2.24 8.78 -9.13
C TRP A 54 -2.13 7.86 -7.92
N THR A 55 -2.37 8.36 -6.69
CA THR A 55 -2.51 7.53 -5.48
C THR A 55 -3.58 6.45 -5.68
N VAL A 56 -4.53 6.65 -6.59
CA VAL A 56 -5.57 5.66 -6.85
C VAL A 56 -5.04 4.36 -7.47
N LEU A 57 -3.97 4.40 -8.27
CA LEU A 57 -3.45 3.18 -8.92
C LEU A 57 -2.92 2.16 -7.92
N LYS A 58 -2.17 2.62 -6.90
CA LYS A 58 -1.74 1.72 -5.80
C LYS A 58 -2.91 1.17 -5.00
N LEU A 59 -3.99 1.94 -4.86
CA LEU A 59 -5.19 1.51 -4.14
C LEU A 59 -6.01 0.51 -4.95
N VAL A 60 -6.11 0.69 -6.27
CA VAL A 60 -6.66 -0.30 -7.21
C VAL A 60 -5.83 -1.58 -7.19
N PHE A 61 -4.50 -1.47 -7.23
CA PHE A 61 -3.63 -2.64 -7.11
C PHE A 61 -3.84 -3.38 -5.79
N LEU A 62 -3.84 -2.67 -4.65
CA LEU A 62 -4.09 -3.26 -3.34
C LEU A 62 -5.46 -3.97 -3.29
N LYS A 63 -6.51 -3.31 -3.78
CA LYS A 63 -7.86 -3.87 -3.88
C LYS A 63 -7.86 -5.18 -4.65
N MET A 64 -7.37 -5.17 -5.88
CA MET A 64 -7.38 -6.34 -6.75
C MET A 64 -6.49 -7.45 -6.18
N TYR A 65 -5.33 -7.10 -5.62
CA TYR A 65 -4.44 -8.09 -5.00
C TYR A 65 -5.10 -8.75 -3.78
N VAL A 66 -5.72 -7.98 -2.89
CA VAL A 66 -6.42 -8.52 -1.71
C VAL A 66 -7.59 -9.42 -2.13
N ARG A 67 -8.39 -8.96 -3.10
CA ARG A 67 -9.58 -9.65 -3.61
C ARG A 67 -9.25 -10.91 -4.40
N ASP A 68 -8.37 -10.80 -5.39
CA ASP A 68 -8.20 -11.80 -6.44
C ASP A 68 -7.02 -12.74 -6.18
N VAL A 69 -6.09 -12.35 -5.30
CA VAL A 69 -4.85 -13.10 -5.06
C VAL A 69 -4.72 -13.50 -3.60
N TYR A 70 -4.52 -12.53 -2.70
CA TYR A 70 -4.11 -12.82 -1.33
C TYR A 70 -5.16 -13.62 -0.57
N THR A 71 -6.35 -13.05 -0.37
CA THR A 71 -7.34 -13.69 0.51
C THR A 71 -7.89 -15.01 -0.08
N PRO A 72 -8.17 -15.16 -1.39
CA PRO A 72 -8.63 -16.43 -1.93
C PRO A 72 -7.61 -17.57 -1.83
N ILE A 73 -6.32 -17.24 -1.87
CA ILE A 73 -5.24 -18.23 -1.82
C ILE A 73 -4.89 -18.52 -0.37
N ILE A 74 -4.48 -17.50 0.38
CA ILE A 74 -4.00 -17.63 1.75
C ILE A 74 -5.10 -18.17 2.66
N GLY A 75 -6.35 -17.74 2.48
CA GLY A 75 -7.49 -18.21 3.27
C GLY A 75 -7.81 -19.70 3.10
N ARG A 76 -7.27 -20.38 2.09
CA ARG A 76 -7.38 -21.85 1.93
C ARG A 76 -6.31 -22.63 2.70
N TYR A 77 -5.21 -21.97 3.07
CA TYR A 77 -4.04 -22.63 3.67
C TYR A 77 -3.73 -22.18 5.10
N TYR A 78 -4.21 -21.01 5.49
CA TYR A 78 -3.99 -20.45 6.81
C TYR A 78 -5.33 -20.17 7.49
N PRO A 79 -5.59 -20.73 8.68
CA PRO A 79 -6.82 -20.48 9.43
C PRO A 79 -6.89 -19.05 10.01
N TYR A 80 -5.80 -18.28 9.95
CA TYR A 80 -5.74 -16.94 10.50
C TYR A 80 -4.97 -15.97 9.59
N MET A 81 -5.63 -14.93 9.10
CA MET A 81 -5.08 -13.93 8.20
C MET A 81 -5.02 -12.55 8.85
N VAL A 82 -3.90 -11.85 8.64
CA VAL A 82 -3.65 -10.52 9.20
C VAL A 82 -3.37 -9.50 8.10
N PHE A 83 -4.00 -8.33 8.19
CA PHE A 83 -3.59 -7.15 7.43
C PHE A 83 -2.81 -6.17 8.31
N ILE A 84 -1.67 -5.67 7.84
CA ILE A 84 -0.84 -4.69 8.55
C ILE A 84 -0.70 -3.46 7.66
N ASP A 85 -1.24 -2.34 8.13
CA ASP A 85 -1.09 -1.03 7.51
C ASP A 85 -0.21 -0.14 8.40
N LEU A 86 1.08 -0.06 8.06
CA LEU A 86 2.05 0.72 8.85
C LEU A 86 1.87 2.23 8.66
N PHE A 87 1.15 2.67 7.64
CA PHE A 87 1.01 4.07 7.27
C PHE A 87 -0.45 4.37 6.88
N ALA A 88 -1.37 4.06 7.79
CA ALA A 88 -2.82 4.06 7.51
C ALA A 88 -3.43 5.44 7.22
N GLY A 89 -2.66 6.51 7.42
CA GLY A 89 -3.07 7.89 7.19
C GLY A 89 -4.32 8.24 7.99
N ARG A 90 -5.33 8.79 7.31
CA ARG A 90 -6.61 9.21 7.92
C ARG A 90 -7.78 8.31 7.54
N GLY A 91 -7.54 7.20 6.82
CA GLY A 91 -8.57 6.26 6.37
C GLY A 91 -9.49 6.75 5.25
N LEU A 92 -9.30 7.97 4.73
CA LEU A 92 -10.06 8.53 3.60
C LEU A 92 -9.17 9.47 2.79
N ASN A 93 -9.28 9.41 1.46
CA ASN A 93 -8.55 10.25 0.52
C ASN A 93 -9.50 11.19 -0.21
N ALA A 94 -9.06 12.42 -0.40
CA ALA A 94 -9.69 13.42 -1.24
C ALA A 94 -8.72 13.86 -2.33
N TYR A 95 -9.24 14.18 -3.49
CA TYR A 95 -8.43 14.56 -4.65
C TYR A 95 -8.75 16.00 -5.05
N ARG A 96 -7.74 16.74 -5.49
CA ARG A 96 -7.95 18.12 -5.94
C ARG A 96 -8.91 18.12 -7.14
N ASN A 97 -9.90 19.01 -7.13
CA ASN A 97 -10.90 19.17 -8.18
C ASN A 97 -11.82 17.94 -8.40
N ALA A 98 -11.89 17.04 -7.42
CA ALA A 98 -12.80 15.90 -7.40
C ALA A 98 -13.89 16.11 -6.34
N SER A 99 -15.14 15.75 -6.66
CA SER A 99 -16.29 15.85 -5.75
C SER A 99 -16.53 14.61 -4.88
N PHE A 100 -15.66 13.61 -4.96
CA PHE A 100 -15.83 12.32 -4.29
C PHE A 100 -14.56 11.92 -3.53
N TYR A 101 -14.68 10.88 -2.73
CA TYR A 101 -13.64 10.38 -1.81
C TYR A 101 -13.34 8.92 -2.10
N ILE A 102 -12.14 8.46 -1.74
CA ILE A 102 -11.75 7.04 -1.83
C ILE A 102 -11.29 6.58 -0.45
N PRO A 103 -11.69 5.40 0.04
CA PRO A 103 -11.22 4.88 1.31
C PRO A 103 -9.69 4.71 1.35
N GLY A 104 -9.09 4.78 2.53
CA GLY A 104 -7.68 4.44 2.72
C GLY A 104 -7.40 2.95 2.54
N SER A 105 -6.12 2.58 2.46
CA SER A 105 -5.63 1.20 2.30
C SER A 105 -6.24 0.22 3.30
N THR A 106 -6.32 0.60 4.59
CA THR A 106 -6.91 -0.25 5.62
C THR A 106 -8.37 -0.61 5.32
N LEU A 107 -9.20 0.36 4.92
CA LEU A 107 -10.60 0.11 4.59
C LEU A 107 -10.74 -0.64 3.26
N ILE A 108 -9.86 -0.38 2.29
CA ILE A 108 -9.83 -1.12 1.03
C ILE A 108 -9.53 -2.60 1.29
N ALA A 109 -8.50 -2.91 2.06
CA ALA A 109 -8.18 -4.29 2.40
C ALA A 109 -9.35 -4.97 3.12
N TRP A 110 -10.01 -4.26 4.05
CA TRP A 110 -11.18 -4.79 4.75
C TRP A 110 -12.39 -5.05 3.84
N PHE A 111 -12.76 -4.09 3.00
CA PHE A 111 -13.95 -4.14 2.15
C PHE A 111 -13.85 -5.14 0.99
N TYR A 112 -12.65 -5.34 0.45
CA TYR A 112 -12.46 -6.13 -0.78
C TYR A 112 -11.80 -7.49 -0.53
N ALA A 113 -11.59 -7.87 0.72
CA ALA A 113 -11.18 -9.21 1.09
C ALA A 113 -12.27 -10.23 0.71
N THR A 114 -11.91 -11.22 -0.13
CA THR A 114 -12.78 -12.35 -0.47
C THR A 114 -13.10 -13.19 0.76
N TYR A 115 -12.10 -13.42 1.61
CA TYR A 115 -12.27 -13.94 2.96
C TYR A 115 -11.79 -12.87 3.95
N PRO A 116 -12.60 -12.49 4.96
CA PRO A 116 -12.27 -11.38 5.82
C PRO A 116 -11.00 -11.66 6.64
N PHE A 117 -10.19 -10.62 6.86
CA PHE A 117 -9.07 -10.72 7.78
C PHE A 117 -9.55 -10.96 9.22
N ASP A 118 -8.82 -11.78 9.96
CA ASP A 118 -9.07 -12.06 11.37
C ASP A 118 -8.50 -10.95 12.26
N LYS A 119 -7.42 -10.31 11.79
CA LYS A 119 -6.82 -9.15 12.45
C LYS A 119 -6.40 -8.08 11.45
N VAL A 120 -6.62 -6.83 11.83
CA VAL A 120 -6.16 -5.65 11.11
C VAL A 120 -5.38 -4.77 12.07
N TYR A 121 -4.11 -4.54 11.77
CA TYR A 121 -3.29 -3.53 12.42
C TYR A 121 -3.27 -2.28 11.55
N ALA A 122 -3.62 -1.14 12.13
CA ALA A 122 -3.49 0.15 11.47
C ALA A 122 -2.69 1.08 12.36
N VAL A 123 -1.59 1.61 11.84
CA VAL A 123 -0.75 2.59 12.54
C VAL A 123 -1.11 3.98 12.01
N GLY A 124 -1.62 4.83 12.89
CA GLY A 124 -1.93 6.22 12.61
C GLY A 124 -0.83 7.15 13.13
N TYR A 125 -0.54 8.21 12.37
CA TYR A 125 0.45 9.22 12.73
C TYR A 125 0.01 10.08 13.93
N ASN A 126 1.03 10.54 14.66
CA ASN A 126 1.07 11.66 15.60
C ASN A 126 0.36 11.47 16.95
N GLU A 127 1.17 11.49 18.00
CA GLU A 127 0.73 11.83 19.35
C GLU A 127 0.36 13.32 19.46
N PRO A 128 -0.48 13.72 20.42
CA PRO A 128 -1.21 12.85 21.37
C PRO A 128 -2.45 12.20 20.74
N ARG A 129 -3.11 11.29 21.46
CA ARG A 129 -4.34 10.60 20.99
C ARG A 129 -5.48 11.54 20.57
N ASN A 130 -5.44 12.79 21.03
CA ASN A 130 -6.40 13.83 20.68
C ASN A 130 -6.05 14.54 19.36
N ASN A 131 -5.02 14.07 18.63
CA ASN A 131 -4.69 14.58 17.31
C ASN A 131 -5.90 14.37 16.37
N PRO A 132 -6.39 15.43 15.70
CA PRO A 132 -7.52 15.34 14.78
C PRO A 132 -7.36 14.24 13.73
N GLU A 133 -6.15 14.01 13.21
CA GLU A 133 -5.90 13.00 12.18
C GLU A 133 -6.18 11.58 12.67
N TYR A 134 -5.69 11.27 13.87
CA TYR A 134 -5.94 9.99 14.51
C TYR A 134 -7.42 9.79 14.85
N ILE A 135 -8.10 10.83 15.35
CA ILE A 135 -9.54 10.78 15.65
C ILE A 135 -10.35 10.38 14.41
N TRP A 136 -10.03 10.96 13.25
CA TRP A 136 -10.73 10.63 12.01
C TRP A 136 -10.38 9.24 11.48
N LEU A 137 -9.12 8.81 11.57
CA LEU A 137 -8.74 7.43 11.28
C LEU A 137 -9.54 6.46 12.15
N LYS A 138 -9.51 6.66 13.47
CA LYS A 138 -10.21 5.83 14.46
C LYS A 138 -11.70 5.74 14.16
N ARG A 139 -12.37 6.89 14.01
CA ARG A 139 -13.81 6.96 13.72
C ARG A 139 -14.17 6.16 12.47
N ARG A 140 -13.34 6.24 11.42
CA ARG A 140 -13.56 5.52 10.17
C ARG A 140 -13.36 4.02 10.32
N LEU A 141 -12.24 3.60 10.91
CA LEU A 141 -11.93 2.18 11.03
C LEU A 141 -12.88 1.47 12.00
N GLU A 142 -13.15 2.04 13.18
CA GLU A 142 -14.05 1.44 14.17
C GLU A 142 -15.51 1.37 13.70
N ARG A 143 -15.90 2.19 12.69
CA ARG A 143 -17.25 2.13 12.12
C ARG A 143 -17.51 0.85 11.32
N PHE A 144 -16.47 0.32 10.66
CA PHE A 144 -16.59 -0.76 9.68
C PHE A 144 -15.88 -2.04 10.09
N ILE A 145 -14.80 -1.95 10.88
CA ILE A 145 -13.99 -3.08 11.33
C ILE A 145 -14.37 -3.43 12.77
N PRO A 146 -14.81 -4.67 13.05
CA PRO A 146 -15.13 -5.11 14.41
C PRO A 146 -13.98 -4.88 15.38
N ARG A 147 -14.31 -4.41 16.60
CA ARG A 147 -13.32 -4.03 17.62
C ARG A 147 -12.35 -5.15 18.01
N ASN A 148 -12.80 -6.41 18.00
CA ASN A 148 -11.94 -7.57 18.27
C ASN A 148 -10.93 -7.82 17.15
N ARG A 149 -11.26 -7.45 15.90
CA ARG A 149 -10.40 -7.60 14.73
C ARG A 149 -9.51 -6.39 14.47
N LEU A 150 -9.88 -5.19 14.93
CA LEU A 150 -9.08 -3.98 14.76
C LEU A 150 -8.10 -3.75 15.92
N LYS A 151 -6.81 -3.60 15.62
CA LYS A 151 -5.79 -3.05 16.52
C LYS A 151 -5.28 -1.74 15.94
N LEU A 152 -5.78 -0.64 16.49
CA LEU A 152 -5.36 0.71 16.11
C LEU A 152 -4.20 1.17 17.00
N LEU A 153 -3.05 1.48 16.39
CA LEU A 153 -1.83 1.90 17.06
C LEU A 153 -1.54 3.37 16.76
N ILE A 154 -1.09 4.11 17.77
CA ILE A 154 -0.75 5.54 17.67
C ILE A 154 0.76 5.68 17.75
N GLY A 155 1.34 6.45 16.85
CA GLY A 155 2.74 6.86 16.91
C GLY A 155 3.57 6.38 15.73
N ASP A 156 4.89 6.41 15.90
CA ASP A 156 5.86 6.04 14.87
C ASP A 156 5.78 4.54 14.51
N ALA A 157 5.50 4.25 13.24
CA ALA A 157 5.45 2.90 12.69
C ALA A 157 6.73 2.10 12.95
N ASN A 158 7.90 2.77 12.94
CA ASN A 158 9.19 2.15 13.17
C ASN A 158 9.38 1.67 14.62
N ARG A 159 8.58 2.18 15.55
CA ARG A 159 8.50 1.70 16.94
C ARG A 159 7.34 0.72 17.12
N LYS A 160 6.19 0.99 16.49
CA LYS A 160 4.97 0.21 16.67
C LYS A 160 5.05 -1.19 16.04
N VAL A 161 5.98 -1.42 15.11
CA VAL A 161 6.31 -2.77 14.63
C VAL A 161 6.70 -3.74 15.75
N ASP A 162 7.28 -3.26 16.87
CA ASP A 162 7.61 -4.12 18.02
C ASP A 162 6.36 -4.60 18.78
N ASP A 163 5.33 -3.77 18.83
CA ASP A 163 4.04 -4.15 19.41
C ASP A 163 3.33 -5.18 18.49
N ILE A 164 3.39 -4.96 17.17
CA ILE A 164 2.78 -5.85 16.17
C ILE A 164 3.46 -7.22 16.15
N THR A 165 4.79 -7.26 16.08
CA THR A 165 5.55 -8.53 15.99
C THR A 165 5.37 -9.40 17.22
N ARG A 166 5.33 -8.82 18.43
CA ARG A 166 5.01 -9.55 19.66
C ARG A 166 3.61 -10.13 19.64
N ASP A 167 2.60 -9.32 19.31
CA ASP A 167 1.20 -9.76 19.24
C ASP A 167 1.00 -10.87 18.19
N LEU A 168 1.72 -10.82 17.07
CA LEU A 168 1.71 -11.88 16.05
C LEU A 168 2.32 -13.20 16.57
N ILE A 169 3.42 -13.14 17.32
CA ILE A 169 4.04 -14.35 17.91
C ILE A 169 3.06 -15.01 18.89
N ASP A 170 2.47 -14.22 19.79
CA ASP A 170 1.50 -14.70 20.77
C ASP A 170 0.24 -15.26 20.08
N THR A 171 -0.24 -14.59 19.03
CA THR A 171 -1.39 -15.04 18.25
C THR A 171 -1.09 -16.33 17.50
N ARG A 172 0.13 -16.49 16.95
CA ARG A 172 0.52 -17.72 16.25
C ARG A 172 0.48 -18.93 17.16
N ASP A 173 0.93 -18.79 18.41
CA ASP A 173 0.92 -19.89 19.36
C ASP A 173 -0.51 -20.33 19.68
N LYS A 174 -1.42 -19.37 19.89
CA LYS A 174 -2.86 -19.63 20.08
C LYS A 174 -3.53 -20.28 18.87
N VAL A 175 -3.29 -19.74 17.67
CA VAL A 175 -3.85 -20.29 16.42
C VAL A 175 -3.37 -21.72 16.18
N LYS A 176 -2.11 -22.00 16.50
CA LYS A 176 -1.55 -23.35 16.39
C LYS A 176 -2.19 -24.32 17.38
N GLU A 177 -2.42 -23.88 18.61
CA GLU A 177 -3.10 -24.68 19.64
C GLU A 177 -4.57 -24.96 19.28
N GLU A 178 -5.30 -23.94 18.83
CA GLU A 178 -6.75 -24.03 18.57
C GLU A 178 -7.08 -24.70 17.23
N PHE A 179 -6.31 -24.41 16.17
CA PHE A 179 -6.63 -24.82 14.80
C PHE A 179 -5.60 -25.76 14.16
N GLY A 180 -4.50 -26.08 14.85
CA GLY A 180 -3.41 -26.91 14.30
C GLY A 180 -2.65 -26.27 13.13
N GLY A 181 -2.95 -25.02 12.79
CA GLY A 181 -2.40 -24.29 11.65
C GLY A 181 -1.47 -23.14 12.04
N GLY A 182 -1.13 -22.31 11.04
CA GLY A 182 -0.34 -21.09 11.25
C GLY A 182 -1.15 -19.83 10.98
N LEU A 183 -0.50 -18.68 11.11
CA LEU A 183 -1.04 -17.42 10.61
C LEU A 183 -0.19 -16.89 9.46
N HIS A 184 -0.82 -16.09 8.60
CA HIS A 184 -0.15 -15.38 7.51
C HIS A 184 -0.55 -13.90 7.54
N TYR A 185 0.37 -13.00 7.17
CA TYR A 185 0.07 -11.57 7.12
C TYR A 185 0.34 -10.95 5.74
N LEU A 186 -0.37 -9.86 5.45
CA LEU A 186 -0.10 -8.95 4.32
C LEU A 186 0.26 -7.60 4.91
N ALA A 187 1.49 -7.14 4.67
CA ALA A 187 1.95 -5.83 5.08
C ALA A 187 1.89 -4.84 3.90
N PHE A 188 1.06 -3.81 4.04
CA PHE A 188 1.04 -2.67 3.14
C PHE A 188 1.86 -1.53 3.75
N ILE A 189 2.93 -1.14 3.07
CA ILE A 189 3.95 -0.23 3.59
C ILE A 189 4.06 0.95 2.62
N ASP A 190 3.35 2.02 2.94
CA ASP A 190 3.15 3.20 2.09
C ASP A 190 3.68 4.47 2.76
N PRO A 191 5.00 4.56 3.02
CA PRO A 191 5.61 5.71 3.65
C PRO A 191 5.59 6.92 2.71
N ASN A 192 5.74 8.11 3.27
CA ASN A 192 6.18 9.25 2.48
C ASN A 192 7.70 9.16 2.26
N SER A 193 8.15 9.08 1.01
CA SER A 193 9.55 8.95 0.61
C SER A 193 10.34 7.84 1.34
N HIS A 194 11.08 8.17 2.39
CA HIS A 194 12.05 7.30 3.07
C HIS A 194 11.77 7.18 4.59
N GLU A 195 10.53 7.45 5.03
CA GLU A 195 10.12 7.38 6.44
C GLU A 195 10.21 5.99 7.08
N VAL A 196 10.13 4.91 6.29
CA VAL A 196 10.22 3.55 6.83
C VAL A 196 11.67 3.14 7.03
N HIS A 197 12.03 2.75 8.25
CA HIS A 197 13.37 2.25 8.55
C HIS A 197 13.54 0.82 8.07
N TRP A 198 14.74 0.47 7.60
CA TRP A 198 15.08 -0.90 7.21
C TRP A 198 14.84 -1.92 8.34
N SER A 199 15.11 -1.51 9.58
CA SER A 199 14.88 -2.34 10.77
C SER A 199 13.41 -2.75 10.93
N THR A 200 12.48 -1.90 10.52
CA THR A 200 11.03 -2.18 10.52
C THR A 200 10.67 -3.29 9.54
N ILE A 201 11.15 -3.18 8.30
CA ILE A 201 10.98 -4.22 7.28
C ILE A 201 11.63 -5.53 7.73
N LYS A 202 12.85 -5.43 8.27
CA LYS A 202 13.62 -6.56 8.78
C LYS A 202 12.88 -7.33 9.86
N LYS A 203 12.34 -6.65 10.87
CA LYS A 203 11.58 -7.27 11.95
C LYS A 203 10.38 -8.07 11.44
N LEU A 204 9.64 -7.54 10.47
CA LEU A 204 8.52 -8.26 9.87
C LEU A 204 8.99 -9.49 9.09
N ILE A 205 10.00 -9.37 8.22
CA ILE A 205 10.50 -10.52 7.44
C ILE A 205 11.08 -11.61 8.36
N GLU A 206 11.78 -11.23 9.43
CA GLU A 206 12.37 -12.19 10.37
C GLU A 206 11.34 -12.99 11.19
N LEU A 207 10.06 -12.63 11.16
CA LEU A 207 8.97 -13.47 11.67
C LEU A 207 8.92 -14.84 10.98
N GLU A 208 9.46 -14.99 9.77
CA GLU A 208 9.60 -16.28 9.09
C GLU A 208 10.40 -17.29 9.93
N LYS A 209 11.43 -16.81 10.67
CA LYS A 209 12.23 -17.63 11.59
C LYS A 209 11.40 -18.12 12.79
N LYS A 210 10.26 -17.49 13.05
CA LYS A 210 9.27 -17.88 14.06
C LYS A 210 8.09 -18.65 13.46
N GLY A 211 8.17 -19.06 12.19
CA GLY A 211 7.12 -19.82 11.51
C GLY A 211 5.93 -18.96 11.06
N ILE A 212 6.07 -17.64 11.04
CA ILE A 212 5.04 -16.70 10.59
C ILE A 212 5.48 -16.15 9.24
N SER A 213 4.78 -16.54 8.17
CA SER A 213 5.06 -16.05 6.82
C SER A 213 4.22 -14.81 6.52
N GLY A 214 4.70 -13.97 5.61
CA GLY A 214 3.92 -12.83 5.14
C GLY A 214 4.35 -12.31 3.78
N ASP A 215 3.40 -11.62 3.14
CA ASP A 215 3.58 -10.90 1.89
C ASP A 215 3.66 -9.41 2.14
N PHE A 216 4.34 -8.70 1.25
CA PHE A 216 4.54 -7.26 1.36
C PHE A 216 4.19 -6.57 0.05
N ILE A 217 3.57 -5.40 0.18
CA ILE A 217 3.48 -4.40 -0.88
C ILE A 217 4.12 -3.13 -0.32
N ILE A 218 5.30 -2.78 -0.83
CA ILE A 218 6.09 -1.66 -0.34
C ILE A 218 6.12 -0.56 -1.41
N LEU A 219 5.69 0.64 -1.06
CA LEU A 219 5.87 1.81 -1.92
C LEU A 219 7.30 2.33 -1.82
N LEU A 220 7.99 2.46 -2.97
CA LEU A 220 9.30 3.08 -3.05
C LEU A 220 9.29 4.26 -4.03
N GLN A 221 9.63 5.46 -3.53
CA GLN A 221 9.74 6.68 -4.34
C GLN A 221 11.21 6.98 -4.68
N ALA A 222 11.81 6.14 -5.52
CA ALA A 222 13.25 6.16 -5.79
C ALA A 222 13.78 7.52 -6.27
N ARG A 223 13.03 8.28 -7.09
CA ARG A 223 13.43 9.65 -7.47
C ARG A 223 13.32 10.68 -6.37
N MET A 224 12.38 10.56 -5.45
CA MET A 224 12.36 11.45 -4.28
C MET A 224 13.61 11.20 -3.43
N ILE A 225 13.99 9.94 -3.25
CA ILE A 225 15.25 9.57 -2.59
C ILE A 225 16.45 10.12 -3.37
N ALA A 226 16.49 9.98 -4.69
CA ALA A 226 17.56 10.54 -5.54
C ALA A 226 17.67 12.07 -5.44
N ARG A 227 16.54 12.79 -5.32
CA ARG A 227 16.51 14.23 -5.06
C ARG A 227 17.10 14.58 -3.70
N VAL A 228 16.74 13.83 -2.65
CA VAL A 228 17.32 13.98 -1.31
C VAL A 228 18.83 13.77 -1.35
N MET A 229 19.31 12.75 -2.06
CA MET A 229 20.75 12.53 -2.28
C MET A 229 21.42 13.67 -3.06
N GLY A 230 20.74 14.25 -4.04
CA GLY A 230 21.21 15.43 -4.76
C GLY A 230 21.42 16.64 -3.84
N ASN A 231 20.51 16.85 -2.88
CA ASN A 231 20.63 17.88 -1.85
C ASN A 231 21.79 17.57 -0.87
N ILE A 232 21.90 16.33 -0.41
CA ILE A 232 23.03 15.90 0.45
C ILE A 232 24.36 16.14 -0.25
N ARG A 233 24.46 15.87 -1.55
CA ARG A 233 25.66 16.15 -2.34
C ARG A 233 25.97 17.63 -2.44
N SER A 234 24.97 18.50 -2.62
CA SER A 234 25.20 19.93 -2.81
C SER A 234 25.63 20.63 -1.52
N ASP A 235 25.11 20.21 -0.37
CA ASP A 235 25.49 20.75 0.94
C ASP A 235 25.39 19.68 2.05
N PRO A 236 26.43 18.85 2.24
CA PRO A 236 26.40 17.76 3.22
C PRO A 236 26.17 18.21 4.66
N LYS A 237 26.64 19.42 5.01
CA LYS A 237 26.47 19.97 6.37
C LYS A 237 25.01 20.34 6.62
N LYS A 238 24.39 21.05 5.68
CA LYS A 238 22.97 21.44 5.77
C LYS A 238 22.03 20.24 5.78
N TYR A 239 22.32 19.21 4.98
CA TYR A 239 21.48 18.03 4.83
C TYR A 239 21.96 16.82 5.64
N HIS A 240 22.72 17.03 6.72
CA HIS A 240 23.22 15.96 7.58
C HIS A 240 22.09 15.07 8.14
N LYS A 241 20.98 15.67 8.57
CA LYS A 241 19.82 14.91 9.08
C LYS A 241 19.21 13.99 8.01
N ALA A 242 19.06 14.48 6.78
CA ALA A 242 18.55 13.66 5.67
C ALA A 242 19.50 12.49 5.35
N SER A 243 20.82 12.71 5.49
CA SER A 243 21.81 11.62 5.37
C SER A 243 21.60 10.54 6.44
N GLN A 244 21.34 10.92 7.69
CA GLN A 244 21.01 9.97 8.77
C GLN A 244 19.68 9.25 8.53
N GLU A 245 18.66 9.95 8.03
CA GLU A 245 17.37 9.35 7.66
C GLU A 245 17.54 8.31 6.54
N LEU A 246 18.42 8.55 5.56
CA LEU A 246 18.76 7.56 4.54
C LEU A 246 19.54 6.36 5.08
N ASP A 247 20.41 6.53 6.08
CA ASP A 247 21.04 5.40 6.77
C ASP A 247 20.02 4.51 7.45
N LEU A 248 19.00 5.10 8.09
CA LEU A 248 17.92 4.35 8.71
C LEU A 248 17.05 3.65 7.67
N PHE A 249 16.75 4.32 6.54
CA PHE A 249 15.96 3.78 5.45
C PHE A 249 16.61 2.59 4.75
N PHE A 250 17.90 2.70 4.38
CA PHE A 250 18.64 1.61 3.76
C PHE A 250 19.13 0.58 4.80
N GLY A 251 19.31 1.01 6.05
CA GLY A 251 19.87 0.21 7.14
C GLY A 251 21.37 -0.03 7.01
N ILE A 252 22.06 0.79 6.20
CA ILE A 252 23.47 0.71 5.82
C ILE A 252 23.93 2.08 5.30
N GLU A 253 25.24 2.26 5.12
CA GLU A 253 25.84 3.50 4.63
C GLU A 253 26.26 3.42 3.15
N GLU A 254 26.32 2.24 2.55
CA GLU A 254 26.86 1.99 1.21
C GLU A 254 26.06 2.69 0.09
N TRP A 255 24.85 3.16 0.36
CA TRP A 255 24.11 4.03 -0.56
C TRP A 255 24.89 5.32 -0.87
N ARG A 256 25.78 5.77 0.03
CA ARG A 256 26.64 6.95 -0.14
C ARG A 256 27.60 6.81 -1.32
N TYR A 257 27.99 5.57 -1.68
CA TYR A 257 28.82 5.32 -2.86
C TYR A 257 28.16 5.81 -4.16
N PHE A 258 26.84 5.99 -4.14
CA PHE A 258 26.09 6.48 -5.29
C PHE A 258 25.93 8.01 -5.33
N LEU A 259 26.40 8.76 -4.32
CA LEU A 259 26.29 10.23 -4.29
C LEU A 259 26.90 10.89 -5.54
N ASN A 260 28.01 10.33 -6.04
CA ASN A 260 28.72 10.86 -7.21
C ASN A 260 28.08 10.45 -8.56
N ILE A 261 27.06 9.58 -8.55
CA ILE A 261 26.37 9.13 -9.77
C ILE A 261 25.39 10.22 -10.23
N LYS A 262 25.57 10.72 -11.46
CA LYS A 262 24.69 11.73 -12.07
C LYS A 262 23.57 11.12 -12.93
N LYS A 263 23.84 10.03 -13.65
CA LYS A 263 22.87 9.35 -14.52
C LYS A 263 22.51 7.97 -13.95
N GLY A 264 21.21 7.63 -13.96
CA GLY A 264 20.73 6.32 -13.51
C GLY A 264 20.80 6.07 -12.00
N LEU A 265 20.94 7.12 -11.18
CA LEU A 265 20.99 7.02 -9.71
C LEU A 265 19.77 6.29 -9.14
N GLU A 266 18.59 6.67 -9.61
CA GLU A 266 17.32 6.06 -9.20
C GLU A 266 17.28 4.54 -9.39
N LYS A 267 17.67 4.05 -10.58
CA LYS A 267 17.77 2.61 -10.85
C LYS A 267 18.75 1.93 -9.90
N LYS A 268 19.90 2.55 -9.62
CA LYS A 268 20.88 2.02 -8.66
C LYS A 268 20.33 1.94 -7.24
N LEU A 269 19.53 2.91 -6.80
CA LEU A 269 18.88 2.91 -5.49
C LEU A 269 17.81 1.82 -5.40
N LEU A 270 17.00 1.67 -6.45
CA LEU A 270 16.02 0.59 -6.57
C LEU A 270 16.71 -0.77 -6.51
N ASP A 271 17.76 -0.98 -7.31
CA ASP A 271 18.53 -2.23 -7.36
C ASP A 271 19.17 -2.54 -6.00
N LEU A 272 19.72 -1.52 -5.30
CA LEU A 272 20.24 -1.67 -3.95
C LEU A 272 19.15 -2.15 -2.99
N TYR A 273 17.99 -1.48 -2.98
CA TYR A 273 16.88 -1.82 -2.08
C TYR A 273 16.36 -3.24 -2.33
N ILE A 274 16.14 -3.60 -3.61
CA ILE A 274 15.70 -4.95 -4.01
C ILE A 274 16.73 -6.01 -3.62
N SER A 275 18.03 -5.77 -3.89
CA SER A 275 19.08 -6.74 -3.56
C SER A 275 19.14 -7.05 -2.06
N ARG A 276 18.86 -6.06 -1.21
CA ARG A 276 18.81 -6.24 0.24
C ARG A 276 17.60 -7.06 0.66
N LEU A 277 16.43 -6.83 0.05
CA LEU A 277 15.23 -7.62 0.30
C LEU A 277 15.44 -9.09 -0.11
N GLN A 278 16.08 -9.32 -1.26
CA GLN A 278 16.41 -10.67 -1.77
C GLN A 278 17.32 -11.44 -0.80
N LYS A 279 18.30 -10.76 -0.19
CA LYS A 279 19.19 -11.37 0.80
C LYS A 279 18.50 -11.65 2.14
N LEU A 280 17.44 -10.89 2.45
CA LEU A 280 16.80 -10.92 3.76
C LEU A 280 15.66 -11.96 3.85
N LYS A 281 14.83 -12.06 2.81
CA LYS A 281 13.66 -12.96 2.80
C LYS A 281 14.03 -14.34 2.25
N SER A 282 13.58 -15.40 2.92
CA SER A 282 13.84 -16.76 2.44
C SER A 282 13.06 -17.04 1.15
N ARG A 283 13.73 -17.60 0.13
CA ARG A 283 13.13 -17.88 -1.19
C ARG A 283 12.35 -16.67 -1.74
N ALA A 284 12.96 -15.50 -1.60
CA ALA A 284 12.35 -14.23 -1.95
C ALA A 284 11.92 -14.21 -3.41
N LEU A 285 10.65 -13.89 -3.63
CA LEU A 285 10.13 -13.55 -4.94
C LEU A 285 9.70 -12.09 -4.94
N ILE A 286 10.32 -11.31 -5.82
CA ILE A 286 10.14 -9.87 -5.88
C ILE A 286 9.69 -9.47 -7.28
N GLU A 287 8.53 -8.82 -7.36
CA GLU A 287 8.06 -8.16 -8.56
C GLU A 287 8.04 -6.65 -8.30
N ARG A 288 8.69 -5.89 -9.18
CA ARG A 288 8.56 -4.43 -9.22
C ARG A 288 7.46 -4.05 -10.21
N ILE A 289 6.61 -3.12 -9.82
CA ILE A 289 5.57 -2.53 -10.67
C ILE A 289 5.88 -1.05 -10.76
N GLU A 290 6.11 -0.58 -11.98
CA GLU A 290 6.48 0.80 -12.24
C GLU A 290 5.24 1.65 -12.57
N ILE A 291 5.03 2.69 -11.77
CA ILE A 291 3.95 3.65 -11.96
C ILE A 291 4.57 4.99 -12.31
N GLU A 292 4.77 5.21 -13.62
CA GLU A 292 5.22 6.50 -14.19
C GLU A 292 4.06 7.50 -14.23
N LEU A 293 4.33 8.75 -13.84
CA LEU A 293 3.34 9.82 -13.85
C LEU A 293 3.62 10.85 -14.94
N MET A 294 2.61 11.61 -15.33
CA MET A 294 2.60 12.59 -16.43
C MET A 294 3.68 13.67 -16.40
N ARG A 295 4.21 14.00 -15.21
CA ARG A 295 5.45 14.77 -15.16
C ARG A 295 6.56 13.73 -15.17
N GLU A 296 7.50 13.87 -16.10
CA GLU A 296 8.77 13.10 -16.15
C GLU A 296 9.49 13.04 -14.79
N ASP A 297 9.06 13.89 -13.86
CA ASP A 297 9.49 14.15 -12.49
C ASP A 297 8.94 13.30 -11.36
N ILE A 298 7.91 12.45 -11.55
CA ILE A 298 7.36 11.64 -10.46
C ILE A 298 7.04 10.24 -10.96
N HIS A 299 7.68 9.24 -10.38
CA HIS A 299 7.32 7.83 -10.50
C HIS A 299 7.45 7.20 -9.12
N TYR A 300 6.75 6.10 -8.91
CA TYR A 300 6.97 5.27 -7.75
C TYR A 300 6.89 3.80 -8.14
N TYR A 301 7.56 2.97 -7.37
CA TYR A 301 7.57 1.54 -7.52
C TYR A 301 6.70 0.91 -6.44
N LEU A 302 5.80 0.00 -6.82
CA LEU A 302 5.27 -0.97 -5.87
C LEU A 302 6.19 -2.19 -5.92
N ILE A 303 6.85 -2.47 -4.80
CA ILE A 303 7.70 -3.62 -4.62
C ILE A 303 6.86 -4.68 -3.94
N TYR A 304 6.40 -5.65 -4.73
CA TYR A 304 5.74 -6.84 -4.23
C TYR A 304 6.79 -7.85 -3.77
N VAL A 305 6.69 -8.32 -2.53
CA VAL A 305 7.62 -9.29 -1.95
C VAL A 305 6.83 -10.44 -1.35
N THR A 306 7.05 -11.65 -1.86
CA THR A 306 6.44 -12.89 -1.36
C THR A 306 7.48 -14.01 -1.28
N ARG A 307 7.07 -15.18 -0.81
CA ARG A 307 7.90 -16.38 -0.76
C ARG A 307 7.51 -17.31 -1.91
N GLU A 308 8.51 -17.77 -2.65
CA GLU A 308 8.29 -18.81 -3.63
C GLU A 308 7.86 -20.14 -2.95
N THR A 309 6.76 -20.72 -3.42
CA THR A 309 6.24 -22.00 -2.90
C THR A 309 6.96 -23.21 -3.51
N SER A 310 6.91 -24.36 -2.84
CA SER A 310 7.60 -25.60 -3.28
C SER A 310 7.06 -26.17 -4.60
N ARG A 311 5.81 -25.90 -4.95
CA ARG A 311 5.16 -26.35 -6.21
C ARG A 311 5.22 -25.29 -7.33
N GLY A 312 6.16 -24.35 -7.24
CA GLY A 312 6.10 -23.09 -7.99
C GLY A 312 4.99 -22.19 -7.46
N SER A 313 4.86 -20.97 -8.01
CA SER A 313 3.90 -19.97 -7.53
C SER A 313 2.93 -19.55 -8.65
N PRO A 314 1.91 -20.36 -9.00
CA PRO A 314 1.02 -20.10 -10.15
C PRO A 314 0.25 -18.79 -10.06
N TYR A 315 -0.03 -18.33 -8.83
CA TYR A 315 -0.68 -17.04 -8.56
C TYR A 315 0.13 -15.84 -9.02
N LEU A 316 1.43 -16.01 -9.28
CA LEU A 316 2.24 -14.97 -9.89
C LEU A 316 1.76 -14.60 -11.29
N ASN A 317 1.06 -15.49 -11.99
CA ASN A 317 0.46 -15.11 -13.27
C ASN A 317 -0.58 -14.01 -13.06
N THR A 318 -1.38 -14.08 -11.99
CA THR A 318 -2.30 -13.01 -11.61
C THR A 318 -1.56 -11.75 -11.16
N VAL A 319 -0.47 -11.88 -10.38
CA VAL A 319 0.35 -10.72 -9.97
C VAL A 319 1.01 -10.05 -11.19
N ARG A 320 1.55 -10.83 -12.12
CA ARG A 320 2.14 -10.35 -13.38
C ARG A 320 1.10 -9.79 -14.32
N TRP A 321 -0.11 -10.34 -14.33
CA TRP A 321 -1.23 -9.76 -15.05
C TRP A 321 -1.63 -8.41 -14.45
N LEU A 322 -1.77 -8.29 -13.12
CA LEU A 322 -2.02 -7.02 -12.42
C LEU A 322 -0.92 -5.99 -12.70
N LYS A 323 0.34 -6.43 -12.62
CA LYS A 323 1.50 -5.63 -12.99
C LYS A 323 1.37 -5.14 -14.42
N SER A 324 1.14 -6.05 -15.36
CA SER A 324 1.03 -5.70 -16.78
C SER A 324 -0.15 -4.80 -17.05
N PHE A 325 -1.29 -4.99 -16.37
CA PHE A 325 -2.43 -4.09 -16.41
C PHE A 325 -2.01 -2.68 -15.98
N VAL A 326 -1.43 -2.52 -14.79
CA VAL A 326 -0.97 -1.22 -14.29
C VAL A 326 0.13 -0.59 -15.18
N GLU A 327 1.00 -1.39 -15.77
CA GLU A 327 2.11 -0.93 -16.61
C GLU A 327 1.70 -0.60 -18.05
N ARG A 328 0.78 -1.36 -18.66
CA ARG A 328 0.34 -1.23 -20.06
C ARG A 328 -0.69 -0.13 -20.27
N VAL A 329 -1.52 0.19 -19.28
CA VAL A 329 -2.49 1.28 -19.42
C VAL A 329 -1.69 2.52 -19.79
N ASP A 330 -1.94 3.12 -20.96
CA ASP A 330 -1.25 4.35 -21.38
C ASP A 330 -1.49 5.40 -20.30
N LYS A 331 -0.44 5.64 -19.51
CA LYS A 331 -0.52 6.38 -18.25
C LYS A 331 -0.82 7.87 -18.51
N LYS A 332 -0.55 8.33 -19.75
CA LYS A 332 -0.75 9.71 -20.20
C LYS A 332 -2.16 9.98 -20.69
N THR A 333 -2.77 9.05 -21.42
CA THR A 333 -4.09 9.26 -22.03
C THR A 333 -5.16 8.43 -21.33
N ILE A 334 -4.91 7.14 -21.12
CA ILE A 334 -5.92 6.17 -20.68
C ILE A 334 -6.13 6.24 -19.16
N VAL A 335 -5.06 6.20 -18.35
CA VAL A 335 -5.21 6.37 -16.88
C VAL A 335 -5.81 7.73 -16.58
N ASP A 336 -5.31 8.77 -17.23
CA ASP A 336 -5.71 10.14 -16.95
C ASP A 336 -7.16 10.39 -17.38
N ASN A 337 -7.61 9.84 -18.50
CA ASN A 337 -9.02 9.88 -18.89
C ASN A 337 -9.90 9.04 -17.94
N ALA A 338 -9.48 7.85 -17.54
CA ALA A 338 -10.24 6.98 -16.64
C ALA A 338 -10.40 7.65 -15.27
N ILE A 339 -9.29 8.17 -14.74
CA ILE A 339 -9.26 8.99 -13.54
C ILE A 339 -10.16 10.22 -13.75
N ARG A 340 -10.02 11.01 -14.82
CA ARG A 340 -10.85 12.21 -15.00
C ARG A 340 -12.34 11.89 -15.15
N GLU A 341 -12.69 10.82 -15.86
CA GLU A 341 -14.06 10.38 -16.12
C GLU A 341 -14.72 9.88 -14.83
N VAL A 342 -14.10 8.92 -14.16
CA VAL A 342 -14.65 8.30 -12.94
C VAL A 342 -14.53 9.24 -11.73
N LEU A 343 -13.38 9.91 -11.61
CA LEU A 343 -13.11 10.86 -10.52
C LEU A 343 -13.69 12.27 -10.81
N GLY A 344 -14.40 12.47 -11.92
CA GLY A 344 -15.12 13.70 -12.23
C GLY A 344 -14.25 14.97 -12.29
N VAL A 345 -12.96 14.84 -12.63
CA VAL A 345 -12.03 15.97 -12.72
C VAL A 345 -12.33 16.76 -14.00
N LYS A 346 -12.96 17.92 -13.87
CA LYS A 346 -13.28 18.83 -14.98
C LYS A 346 -12.03 19.59 -15.47
N THR A 347 -11.25 18.98 -16.34
CA THR A 347 -10.20 19.66 -17.15
C THR A 347 -10.39 19.30 -18.63
N PRO A 348 -10.01 20.16 -19.59
CA PRO A 348 -10.17 19.88 -21.01
C PRO A 348 -9.59 18.51 -21.37
N LYS A 349 -10.31 17.73 -22.18
CA LYS A 349 -9.82 16.44 -22.69
C LYS A 349 -8.49 16.68 -23.40
N VAL A 350 -7.49 15.83 -23.15
CA VAL A 350 -6.17 15.89 -23.84
C VAL A 350 -6.32 15.73 -25.37
N ILE A 351 -7.50 15.29 -25.83
CA ILE A 351 -7.89 15.13 -27.23
C ILE A 351 -7.87 16.46 -28.02
N ASP A 352 -7.98 17.62 -27.37
CA ASP A 352 -8.02 18.91 -28.08
C ASP A 352 -6.66 19.45 -28.54
N TRP A 353 -5.54 18.86 -28.10
CA TRP A 353 -4.21 19.30 -28.55
C TRP A 353 -3.76 18.62 -29.86
N ALA A 354 -4.27 17.43 -30.15
CA ALA A 354 -3.90 16.68 -31.36
C ALA A 354 -4.70 17.11 -32.61
N ARG A 355 -5.87 17.75 -32.45
CA ARG A 355 -6.69 18.25 -33.57
C ARG A 355 -6.38 19.69 -34.00
N LYS A 356 -5.45 20.37 -33.34
CA LYS A 356 -5.05 21.76 -33.68
C LYS A 356 -3.72 21.84 -34.45
N GLN A 357 -3.16 20.72 -34.87
CA GLN A 357 -1.98 20.66 -35.74
C GLN A 357 -2.16 19.73 -36.96
N SER A 358 -3.41 19.35 -37.27
CA SER A 358 -3.77 18.68 -38.53
C SER A 358 -4.26 19.69 -39.55
#